data_AF-A0A938E8B5-F1
#
_entry.id   AF-A0A938E8B5-F1
#
_cell.length_a   1.000
_cell.length_b   1.000
_cell.length_c   1.000
_cell.angle_alpha   90.00
_cell.angle_beta   90.00
_cell.angle_gamma   90.00
#
_symmetry.space_group_name_H-M   'P 1'
#
loop_
_entity.id
_entity.type
_entity.pdbx_description
1 polymer ?
#
loop_
_entity_poly.entity_id
_entity_poly.type
_entity_poly.pdbx_seq_one_letter_code
_entity_poly.pdbx_strand_id
1 'polypeptide(L)'
;MPTVGIDATGVLRVGGRKVFPLGVTLPPPPGSNAPSGKPALVELADAGVNMMRTGRGDWSAVLLDGQLAQERLLLDAGAASGIFSWFWLGNLGNLPATSGSPTELLLTEVVNAFKSHPALGVWKGVDEPRNRFRGDDWIRPAGLVRAFRKVNQLDARHPLVITQAPGSTVAQLTPYRPSFDITGADIYPIAYPPGNHAGTANKGISVVGDVAAIMRQAAGTKPFWMTLQLAWSGVTPTPRRPDVVPRFPSLHQLRFMTWQSIVNGARGLVFFGGHVTQVATPPDAARGWNWTLYARVLKPLLTELTSPAVAPVLVAPKGNVTIRTSAAGIEVATRRAGNTFWVIAVRRNASTSRVTFSGLPRRRDGQHLTEGEVLNEWVRQPPAAGARCCEPSTRPAARSRTGSATTRPASTGSSCSQQRREDDVDTKAVVEHHLDALQAGDAARTLSDYTDDSVLISGGEVYRGLTALRPLFEGACATLFRPGAHTFTLDSLVV
;
A
#
# COMPACT_ATOMS: atom_id res chain seq x y z
N MET A 1 -15.35 24.41 17.56
CA MET A 1 -14.51 23.70 16.57
C MET A 1 -13.63 22.69 17.29
N PRO A 2 -13.37 21.51 16.69
CA PRO A 2 -12.59 20.48 17.36
C PRO A 2 -11.13 20.93 17.55
N THR A 3 -10.60 20.82 18.76
CA THR A 3 -9.16 20.94 18.99
C THR A 3 -8.45 19.75 18.34
N VAL A 4 -7.35 20.01 17.64
CA VAL A 4 -6.47 18.95 17.12
C VAL A 4 -5.22 18.88 17.99
N GLY A 5 -4.78 17.68 18.33
CA GLY A 5 -3.61 17.51 19.17
C GLY A 5 -2.99 16.14 19.04
N ILE A 6 -1.84 15.95 19.68
CA ILE A 6 -1.14 14.67 19.72
C ILE A 6 -1.15 14.21 21.17
N ASP A 7 -1.59 12.99 21.41
CA ASP A 7 -1.56 12.44 22.76
C ASP A 7 -0.19 11.83 23.12
N ALA A 8 -0.01 11.47 24.39
CA ALA A 8 1.25 10.92 24.89
C ALA A 8 1.70 9.62 24.18
N THR A 9 0.84 8.97 23.39
CA THR A 9 1.14 7.77 22.61
C THR A 9 1.49 8.07 21.16
N GLY A 10 1.55 9.35 20.79
CA GLY A 10 1.80 9.85 19.44
C GLY A 10 0.59 9.77 18.51
N VAL A 11 -0.61 9.50 19.04
CA VAL A 11 -1.84 9.38 18.24
C VAL A 11 -2.49 10.75 18.09
N LEU A 12 -2.96 11.07 16.88
CA LEU A 12 -3.69 12.31 16.62
C LEU A 12 -5.06 12.26 17.32
N ARG A 13 -5.47 13.38 17.90
CA ARG A 13 -6.81 13.58 18.45
C ARG A 13 -7.49 14.70 17.71
N VAL A 14 -8.73 14.47 17.32
CA VAL A 14 -9.59 15.50 16.71
C VAL A 14 -10.90 15.53 17.49
N GLY A 15 -11.19 16.66 18.15
CA GLY A 15 -12.39 16.79 18.98
C GLY A 15 -12.43 15.76 20.12
N GLY A 16 -11.28 15.45 20.71
CA GLY A 16 -11.13 14.46 21.80
C GLY A 16 -11.06 13.00 21.34
N ARG A 17 -11.48 12.69 20.11
CA ARG A 17 -11.45 11.33 19.55
C ARG A 17 -10.06 11.01 18.99
N LYS A 18 -9.56 9.81 19.29
CA LYS A 18 -8.34 9.31 18.66
C LYS A 18 -8.59 9.01 17.19
N VAL A 19 -7.66 9.44 16.33
CA VAL A 19 -7.71 9.27 14.88
C VAL A 19 -6.37 8.67 14.44
N PHE A 20 -6.41 7.61 13.65
CA PHE A 20 -5.27 7.19 12.84
C PHE A 20 -5.41 7.86 11.47
N PRO A 21 -4.53 8.80 11.11
CA PRO A 21 -4.64 9.50 9.85
C PRO A 21 -4.48 8.54 8.67
N LEU A 22 -5.48 8.54 7.79
CA LEU A 22 -5.49 7.84 6.51
C LEU A 22 -5.72 8.91 5.44
N GLY A 23 -4.61 9.41 4.91
CA GLY A 23 -4.57 10.61 4.07
C GLY A 23 -4.41 10.34 2.59
N VAL A 24 -4.84 11.27 1.73
CA VAL A 24 -4.42 11.34 0.31
C VAL A 24 -3.70 12.66 0.02
N THR A 25 -2.65 12.64 -0.79
CA THR A 25 -1.79 13.84 -0.96
C THR A 25 -2.37 14.92 -1.87
N LEU A 26 -3.11 14.56 -2.91
CA LEU A 26 -4.00 15.50 -3.59
C LEU A 26 -5.30 14.74 -3.84
N PRO A 27 -6.43 15.26 -3.37
CA PRO A 27 -7.72 14.62 -3.59
C PRO A 27 -8.11 14.69 -5.08
N PRO A 28 -9.14 13.93 -5.49
CA PRO A 28 -9.82 14.17 -6.76
C PRO A 28 -10.26 15.64 -6.89
N PRO A 29 -10.43 16.15 -8.12
CA PRO A 29 -10.87 17.53 -8.34
C PRO A 29 -12.16 17.87 -7.56
N PRO A 30 -12.29 19.07 -6.97
CA PRO A 30 -13.51 19.49 -6.30
C PRO A 30 -14.74 19.36 -7.20
N GLY A 31 -15.85 18.88 -6.64
CA GLY A 31 -17.11 18.68 -7.38
C GLY A 31 -17.10 17.53 -8.38
N SER A 32 -16.01 16.75 -8.49
CA SER A 32 -15.97 15.56 -9.34
C SER A 32 -16.73 14.38 -8.72
N ASN A 33 -17.10 13.42 -9.57
CA ASN A 33 -17.71 12.16 -9.17
C ASN A 33 -16.73 11.00 -9.37
N ALA A 34 -16.80 10.03 -8.47
CA ALA A 34 -16.16 8.73 -8.64
C ALA A 34 -16.89 7.89 -9.72
N PRO A 35 -16.28 6.83 -10.26
CA PRO A 35 -16.95 5.90 -11.18
C PRO A 35 -18.22 5.26 -10.61
N SER A 36 -18.37 5.21 -9.28
CA SER A 36 -19.60 4.78 -8.60
C SER A 36 -20.78 5.75 -8.74
N GLY A 37 -20.54 6.95 -9.30
CA GLY A 37 -21.52 8.03 -9.40
C GLY A 37 -21.61 8.92 -8.14
N LYS A 38 -20.96 8.52 -7.03
CA LYS A 38 -20.90 9.33 -5.81
C LYS A 38 -19.98 10.55 -5.99
N PRO A 39 -20.20 11.64 -5.23
CA PRO A 39 -19.21 12.69 -5.08
C PRO A 39 -17.87 12.09 -4.63
N ALA A 40 -16.78 12.51 -5.28
CA ALA A 40 -15.49 11.85 -5.16
C ALA A 40 -14.94 11.83 -3.72
N LEU A 41 -15.08 12.93 -2.98
CA LEU A 41 -14.65 12.99 -1.58
C LEU A 41 -15.52 12.13 -0.65
N VAL A 42 -16.81 11.98 -0.95
CA VAL A 42 -17.70 11.08 -0.20
C VAL A 42 -17.31 9.62 -0.44
N GLU A 43 -16.98 9.24 -1.68
CA GLU A 43 -16.47 7.89 -1.99
C GLU A 43 -15.18 7.58 -1.20
N LEU A 44 -14.27 8.54 -1.07
CA LEU A 44 -13.05 8.39 -0.27
C LEU A 44 -13.35 8.32 1.25
N ALA A 45 -14.24 9.17 1.75
CA ALA A 45 -14.64 9.19 3.15
C ALA A 45 -15.31 7.87 3.56
N ASP A 46 -16.21 7.35 2.72
CA ASP A 46 -16.89 6.05 2.91
C ASP A 46 -15.89 4.88 2.99
N ALA A 47 -14.78 4.95 2.26
CA ALA A 47 -13.71 3.96 2.35
C ALA A 47 -12.84 4.12 3.60
N GLY A 48 -12.91 5.26 4.30
CA GLY A 48 -12.18 5.53 5.53
C GLY A 48 -11.03 6.54 5.40
N VAL A 49 -10.89 7.22 4.26
CA VAL A 49 -10.00 8.39 4.16
C VAL A 49 -10.55 9.47 5.07
N ASN A 50 -9.73 9.94 6.02
CA ASN A 50 -10.11 10.98 6.98
C ASN A 50 -9.26 12.24 6.86
N MET A 51 -8.32 12.26 5.92
CA MET A 51 -7.46 13.41 5.68
C MET A 51 -7.13 13.57 4.19
N MET A 52 -6.97 14.80 3.72
CA MET A 52 -6.48 15.11 2.39
C MET A 52 -5.54 16.30 2.46
N ARG A 53 -4.46 16.30 1.68
CA ARG A 53 -3.65 17.52 1.56
C ARG A 53 -4.34 18.52 0.65
N THR A 54 -4.44 19.74 1.15
CA THR A 54 -4.81 20.96 0.42
C THR A 54 -3.62 21.94 0.48
N GLY A 55 -3.80 23.18 0.08
CA GLY A 55 -2.76 24.18 0.05
C GLY A 55 -1.83 24.03 -1.15
N ARG A 56 -0.80 24.88 -1.18
CA ARG A 56 0.03 25.09 -2.37
C ARG A 56 1.46 25.51 -2.04
N GLY A 57 2.33 25.38 -3.04
CA GLY A 57 3.76 25.70 -2.96
C GLY A 57 4.08 27.17 -3.20
N ASP A 58 3.24 27.85 -3.97
CA ASP A 58 3.47 29.11 -4.68
C ASP A 58 2.53 30.23 -4.20
N TRP A 59 2.30 30.31 -2.89
CA TRP A 59 1.56 31.41 -2.29
C TRP A 59 2.14 32.78 -2.73
N SER A 60 1.27 33.66 -3.19
CA SER A 60 1.64 34.95 -3.78
C SER A 60 0.85 36.07 -3.15
N ALA A 61 1.53 37.14 -2.72
CA ALA A 61 0.87 38.34 -2.22
C ALA A 61 -0.01 39.00 -3.29
N VAL A 62 0.36 38.87 -4.58
CA VAL A 62 -0.38 39.46 -5.71
C VAL A 62 -1.66 38.69 -6.01
N LEU A 63 -1.64 37.36 -5.84
CA LEU A 63 -2.77 36.48 -6.18
C LEU A 63 -3.53 36.01 -4.93
N LEU A 64 -3.26 36.60 -3.78
CA LEU A 64 -3.63 36.04 -2.48
C LEU A 64 -5.13 35.81 -2.37
N ASP A 65 -5.96 36.81 -2.68
CA ASP A 65 -7.42 36.70 -2.52
C ASP A 65 -8.00 35.52 -3.33
N GLY A 66 -7.56 35.36 -4.58
CA GLY A 66 -7.96 34.24 -5.43
C GLY A 66 -7.46 32.89 -4.89
N GLN A 67 -6.23 32.83 -4.39
CA GLN A 67 -5.67 31.63 -3.79
C GLN A 67 -6.41 31.25 -2.49
N LEU A 68 -6.73 32.23 -1.63
CA LEU A 68 -7.51 32.02 -0.41
C LEU A 68 -8.93 31.53 -0.74
N ALA A 69 -9.57 32.09 -1.75
CA ALA A 69 -10.90 31.64 -2.19
C ALA A 69 -10.88 30.19 -2.71
N GLN A 70 -9.87 29.83 -3.51
CA GLN A 70 -9.71 28.46 -4.02
C GLN A 70 -9.47 27.45 -2.89
N GLU A 71 -8.60 27.77 -1.93
CA GLU A 71 -8.35 26.90 -0.79
C GLU A 71 -9.57 26.79 0.13
N ARG A 72 -10.37 27.87 0.27
CA ARG A 72 -11.64 27.82 1.02
C ARG A 72 -12.57 26.76 0.44
N LEU A 73 -12.76 26.72 -0.88
CA LEU A 73 -13.62 25.73 -1.54
C LEU A 73 -13.16 24.28 -1.27
N LEU A 74 -11.84 24.05 -1.28
CA LEU A 74 -11.28 22.74 -0.96
C LEU A 74 -11.55 22.34 0.50
N LEU A 75 -11.36 23.28 1.42
CA LEU A 75 -11.61 23.03 2.84
C LEU A 75 -13.10 22.87 3.16
N ASP A 76 -13.99 23.62 2.51
CA ASP A 76 -15.44 23.48 2.61
C ASP A 76 -15.89 22.10 2.11
N ALA A 77 -15.36 21.64 0.98
CA ALA A 77 -15.63 20.31 0.44
C ALA A 77 -15.13 19.19 1.39
N GLY A 78 -13.98 19.40 2.04
CA GLY A 78 -13.48 18.55 3.10
C GLY A 78 -14.42 18.51 4.30
N ALA A 79 -14.86 19.67 4.79
CA ALA A 79 -15.81 19.78 5.90
C ALA A 79 -17.12 19.04 5.60
N ALA A 80 -17.68 19.26 4.41
CA ALA A 80 -18.92 18.61 3.97
C ALA A 80 -18.81 17.08 3.87
N SER A 81 -17.60 16.56 3.63
CA SER A 81 -17.33 15.13 3.50
C SER A 81 -16.74 14.49 4.76
N GLY A 82 -16.56 15.25 5.84
CA GLY A 82 -15.92 14.76 7.07
C GLY A 82 -14.42 14.46 6.95
N ILE A 83 -13.74 15.04 5.94
CA ILE A 83 -12.31 14.86 5.68
C ILE A 83 -11.54 16.09 6.15
N PHE A 84 -10.53 15.88 7.00
CA PHE A 84 -9.66 16.96 7.48
C PHE A 84 -8.58 17.34 6.46
N SER A 85 -8.17 18.61 6.46
CA SER A 85 -7.10 19.15 5.64
C SER A 85 -5.75 18.96 6.33
N TRP A 86 -4.80 18.42 5.57
CA TRP A 86 -3.36 18.52 5.77
C TRP A 86 -2.85 19.71 4.94
N PHE A 87 -3.01 20.93 5.46
CA PHE A 87 -2.92 22.18 4.69
C PHE A 87 -1.47 22.55 4.39
N TRP A 88 -1.09 22.60 3.12
CA TRP A 88 0.27 22.92 2.70
C TRP A 88 0.57 24.42 2.61
N LEU A 89 1.51 24.84 3.46
CA LEU A 89 2.06 26.19 3.50
C LEU A 89 3.11 26.44 2.41
N GLY A 90 3.58 25.39 1.74
CA GLY A 90 4.53 25.54 0.65
C GLY A 90 5.84 26.19 1.07
N ASN A 91 6.30 27.13 0.24
CA ASN A 91 7.52 27.89 0.49
C ASN A 91 7.43 28.82 1.71
N LEU A 92 6.21 29.15 2.19
CA LEU A 92 6.03 29.96 3.41
C LEU A 92 6.51 29.24 4.68
N GLY A 93 6.68 27.92 4.61
CA GLY A 93 7.29 27.12 5.67
C GLY A 93 8.79 27.33 5.86
N ASN A 94 9.42 28.28 5.16
CA ASN A 94 10.84 28.61 5.29
C ASN A 94 11.05 30.13 5.41
N LEU A 95 11.10 30.64 6.63
CA LEU A 95 11.23 32.09 6.87
C LEU A 95 12.69 32.55 6.89
N PRO A 96 13.01 33.77 6.40
CA PRO A 96 14.32 34.40 6.60
C PRO A 96 14.53 34.78 8.07
N ALA A 97 15.73 35.26 8.42
CA ALA A 97 16.02 35.73 9.78
C ALA A 97 15.36 37.08 10.11
N THR A 98 15.09 37.90 9.08
CA THR A 98 14.46 39.22 9.21
C THR A 98 12.99 39.07 9.60
N SER A 99 12.64 39.59 10.78
CA SER A 99 11.25 39.65 11.23
C SER A 99 10.45 40.65 10.37
N GLY A 100 9.17 40.36 10.15
CA GLY A 100 8.28 41.22 9.35
C GLY A 100 8.60 41.18 7.85
N SER A 101 9.39 40.21 7.40
CA SER A 101 9.64 40.01 5.96
C SER A 101 8.33 39.79 5.18
N PRO A 102 8.28 40.11 3.88
CA PRO A 102 7.10 39.86 3.06
C PRO A 102 6.60 38.41 3.12
N THR A 103 7.51 37.43 3.20
CA THR A 103 7.16 36.01 3.39
C THR A 103 6.53 35.73 4.75
N GLU A 104 6.98 36.38 5.82
CA GLU A 104 6.37 36.23 7.16
C GLU A 104 4.99 36.87 7.22
N LEU A 105 4.80 38.05 6.60
CA LEU A 105 3.49 38.69 6.50
C LEU A 105 2.51 37.81 5.71
N LEU A 106 2.95 37.29 4.57
CA LEU A 106 2.15 36.38 3.75
C LEU A 106 1.80 35.07 4.48
N LEU A 107 2.75 34.47 5.21
CA LEU A 107 2.48 33.34 6.10
C LEU A 107 1.41 33.68 7.14
N THR A 108 1.50 34.88 7.73
CA THR A 108 0.57 35.35 8.76
C THR A 108 -0.85 35.46 8.21
N GLU A 109 -1.02 36.04 7.03
CA GLU A 109 -2.32 36.15 6.36
C GLU A 109 -2.93 34.77 6.06
N VAL A 110 -2.15 33.87 5.44
CA VAL A 110 -2.63 32.52 5.11
C VAL A 110 -3.03 31.73 6.36
N VAL A 111 -2.21 31.76 7.42
CA VAL A 111 -2.53 31.07 8.67
C VAL A 111 -3.77 31.67 9.33
N ASN A 112 -3.90 33.00 9.39
CA ASN A 112 -5.08 33.65 9.97
C ASN A 112 -6.35 33.36 9.18
N ALA A 113 -6.27 33.23 7.86
CA ALA A 113 -7.42 32.88 7.02
C ALA A 113 -7.96 31.47 7.32
N PHE A 114 -7.11 30.50 7.68
CA PHE A 114 -7.53 29.09 7.76
C PHE A 114 -7.45 28.45 9.14
N LYS A 115 -6.74 29.03 10.12
CA LYS A 115 -6.63 28.46 11.48
C LYS A 115 -7.97 28.20 12.15
N SER A 116 -9.00 28.95 11.75
CA SER A 116 -10.36 28.84 12.25
C SER A 116 -11.30 28.06 11.32
N HIS A 117 -10.78 27.28 10.37
CA HIS A 117 -11.63 26.46 9.51
C HIS A 117 -11.94 25.09 10.15
N PRO A 118 -13.20 24.60 10.13
CA PRO A 118 -13.57 23.33 10.78
C PRO A 118 -12.92 22.10 10.16
N ALA A 119 -12.60 22.14 8.87
CA ALA A 119 -11.86 21.08 8.20
C ALA A 119 -10.34 21.13 8.44
N LEU A 120 -9.76 22.17 9.04
CA LEU A 120 -8.31 22.17 9.27
C LEU A 120 -7.94 21.07 10.27
N GLY A 121 -7.12 20.10 9.82
CA GLY A 121 -6.60 19.04 10.67
C GLY A 121 -5.20 19.37 11.17
N VAL A 122 -4.27 19.53 10.24
CA VAL A 122 -2.86 19.81 10.53
C VAL A 122 -2.26 20.72 9.47
N TRP A 123 -1.24 21.49 9.83
CA TRP A 123 -0.42 22.23 8.89
C TRP A 123 0.63 21.32 8.26
N LYS A 124 0.94 21.49 6.98
CA LYS A 124 2.10 20.90 6.30
C LYS A 124 3.12 21.99 6.02
N GLY A 125 4.33 21.81 6.52
CA GLY A 125 5.46 22.69 6.22
C GLY A 125 6.06 22.42 4.84
N VAL A 126 7.33 22.79 4.68
CA VAL A 126 8.09 22.54 3.44
C VAL A 126 8.13 21.05 3.11
N ASP A 127 7.94 20.72 1.84
CA ASP A 127 8.02 19.36 1.34
C ASP A 127 9.46 18.96 1.04
N GLU A 128 9.90 17.88 1.66
CA GLU A 128 11.19 17.23 1.45
C GLU A 128 12.39 18.21 1.48
N PRO A 129 12.61 18.93 2.59
CA PRO A 129 13.61 19.98 2.66
C PRO A 129 15.04 19.45 2.44
N ARG A 130 15.33 18.19 2.81
CA ARG A 130 16.63 17.53 2.59
C ARG A 130 16.63 16.56 1.40
N ASN A 131 15.84 16.83 0.36
CA ASN A 131 15.83 15.97 -0.82
C ASN A 131 17.15 16.07 -1.60
N ARG A 132 17.80 14.93 -1.86
CA ARG A 132 19.03 14.85 -2.68
C ARG A 132 18.84 15.36 -4.11
N PHE A 133 17.62 15.27 -4.65
CA PHE A 133 17.30 15.77 -5.98
C PHE A 133 17.28 17.31 -6.05
N ARG A 134 17.38 18.01 -4.91
CA ARG A 134 17.58 19.46 -4.86
C ARG A 134 19.05 19.86 -5.01
N GLY A 135 20.00 18.93 -5.02
CA GLY A 135 21.43 19.25 -5.05
C GLY A 135 21.82 20.20 -3.91
N ASP A 136 22.48 21.31 -4.24
CA ASP A 136 22.90 22.33 -3.28
C ASP A 136 21.74 23.18 -2.72
N ASP A 137 20.59 23.19 -3.40
CA ASP A 137 19.39 23.97 -3.06
C ASP A 137 18.49 23.32 -1.99
N TRP A 138 19.03 22.35 -1.24
CA TRP A 138 18.32 21.77 -0.11
C TRP A 138 18.08 22.82 0.99
N ILE A 139 16.93 22.74 1.66
CA ILE A 139 16.44 23.80 2.53
C ILE A 139 16.95 23.57 3.96
N ARG A 140 17.70 24.53 4.51
CA ARG A 140 18.30 24.42 5.84
C ARG A 140 17.25 24.48 6.96
N PRO A 141 17.45 23.78 8.10
CA PRO A 141 16.46 23.74 9.19
C PRO A 141 16.10 25.09 9.80
N ALA A 142 17.02 26.05 9.84
CA ALA A 142 16.84 27.29 10.60
C ALA A 142 15.59 28.09 10.19
N GLY A 143 15.31 28.19 8.89
CA GLY A 143 14.11 28.89 8.40
C GLY A 143 12.81 28.14 8.66
N LEU A 144 12.86 26.81 8.65
CA LEU A 144 11.72 25.95 9.02
C LEU A 144 11.41 26.07 10.51
N VAL A 145 12.44 26.13 11.37
CA VAL A 145 12.24 26.35 12.83
C VAL A 145 11.60 27.72 13.09
N ARG A 146 12.00 28.76 12.35
CA ARG A 146 11.35 30.08 12.45
C ARG A 146 9.90 30.03 11.99
N ALA A 147 9.62 29.40 10.85
CA ALA A 147 8.26 29.23 10.35
C ALA A 147 7.37 28.45 11.34
N PHE A 148 7.87 27.34 11.88
CA PHE A 148 7.18 26.55 12.90
C PHE A 148 6.81 27.38 14.13
N ARG A 149 7.75 28.16 14.66
CA ARG A 149 7.49 29.06 15.81
C ARG A 149 6.43 30.09 15.48
N LYS A 150 6.46 30.69 14.28
CA LYS A 150 5.47 31.66 13.85
C LYS A 150 4.07 31.03 13.71
N VAL A 151 3.97 29.87 13.07
CA VAL A 151 2.69 29.14 12.97
C VAL A 151 2.16 28.81 14.37
N ASN A 152 2.98 28.28 15.26
CA ASN A 152 2.56 27.94 16.63
C ASN A 152 2.14 29.16 17.46
N GLN A 153 2.74 30.34 17.23
CA GLN A 153 2.28 31.60 17.84
C GLN A 153 0.90 32.02 17.32
N LEU A 154 0.63 31.84 16.03
CA LEU A 154 -0.64 32.22 15.39
C LEU A 154 -1.77 31.21 15.65
N ASP A 155 -1.42 29.93 15.74
CA ASP A 155 -2.30 28.79 15.86
C ASP A 155 -1.65 27.63 16.63
N ALA A 156 -1.79 27.63 17.95
CA ALA A 156 -1.32 26.55 18.81
C ALA A 156 -2.27 25.32 18.83
N ARG A 157 -3.39 25.35 18.08
CA ARG A 157 -4.43 24.30 18.10
C ARG A 157 -4.24 23.22 17.03
N HIS A 158 -3.34 23.41 16.07
CA HIS A 158 -3.12 22.45 14.98
C HIS A 158 -1.64 22.10 14.87
N PRO A 159 -1.28 20.80 14.94
CA PRO A 159 0.08 20.35 14.74
C PRO A 159 0.62 20.69 13.35
N LEU A 160 1.96 20.83 13.24
CA LEU A 160 2.66 20.98 11.96
C LEU A 160 3.43 19.71 11.58
N VAL A 161 3.25 19.27 10.34
CA VAL A 161 3.87 18.07 9.74
C VAL A 161 4.94 18.48 8.73
N ILE A 162 6.12 17.85 8.78
CA ILE A 162 7.14 17.94 7.70
C ILE A 162 7.47 16.53 7.18
N THR A 163 7.21 16.32 5.89
CA THR A 163 7.57 15.09 5.17
C THR A 163 8.97 15.22 4.56
N GLN A 164 9.81 14.22 4.78
CA GLN A 164 11.16 14.14 4.25
C GLN A 164 11.21 13.30 2.98
N ALA A 165 12.15 13.60 2.10
CA ALA A 165 12.53 12.65 1.05
C ALA A 165 13.26 11.44 1.70
N PRO A 166 13.19 10.26 1.07
CA PRO A 166 13.95 9.12 1.54
C PRO A 166 15.45 9.29 1.20
N GLY A 167 16.31 8.52 1.87
CA GLY A 167 17.75 8.49 1.61
C GLY A 167 18.60 9.41 2.48
N SER A 168 18.00 10.26 3.33
CA SER A 168 18.73 10.97 4.37
C SER A 168 18.99 10.10 5.60
N THR A 169 20.15 10.27 6.23
CA THR A 169 20.51 9.60 7.49
C THR A 169 19.84 10.25 8.71
N VAL A 170 19.80 9.53 9.84
CA VAL A 170 19.28 10.07 11.12
C VAL A 170 20.02 11.35 11.53
N ALA A 171 21.34 11.39 11.37
CA ALA A 171 22.16 12.56 11.70
C ALA A 171 21.81 13.79 10.84
N GLN A 172 21.52 13.58 9.56
CA GLN A 172 21.11 14.66 8.65
C GLN A 172 19.70 15.19 8.95
N LEU A 173 18.80 14.33 9.45
CA LEU A 173 17.41 14.69 9.71
C LEU A 173 17.16 15.24 11.12
N THR A 174 17.98 14.84 12.11
CA THR A 174 17.83 15.29 13.51
C THR A 174 17.79 16.81 13.67
N PRO A 175 18.59 17.63 12.96
CA PRO A 175 18.52 19.08 13.01
C PRO A 175 17.16 19.69 12.63
N TYR A 176 16.31 18.97 11.89
CA TYR A 176 14.96 19.44 11.54
C TYR A 176 13.93 19.21 12.65
N ARG A 177 14.24 18.38 13.67
CA ARG A 177 13.29 18.04 14.75
C ARG A 177 12.60 19.22 15.43
N PRO A 178 13.23 20.41 15.61
CA PRO A 178 12.57 21.56 16.20
C PRO A 178 11.58 22.28 15.28
N SER A 179 11.41 21.84 14.03
CA SER A 179 10.58 22.51 13.02
C SER A 179 9.23 21.84 12.71
N PHE A 180 8.86 20.80 13.46
CA PHE A 180 7.61 20.08 13.25
C PHE A 180 7.11 19.45 14.56
N ASP A 181 5.83 19.12 14.63
CA ASP A 181 5.25 18.24 15.67
C ASP A 181 5.21 16.78 15.24
N ILE A 182 5.05 16.55 13.93
CA ILE A 182 5.03 15.23 13.28
C ILE A 182 6.01 15.28 12.10
N THR A 183 6.75 14.20 11.87
CA THR A 183 7.52 14.05 10.63
C THR A 183 7.12 12.80 9.86
N GLY A 184 7.87 12.45 8.83
CA GLY A 184 7.59 11.32 7.99
C GLY A 184 8.52 11.27 6.80
N ALA A 185 8.39 10.22 6.01
CA ALA A 185 9.06 10.14 4.73
C ALA A 185 8.09 9.72 3.63
N ASP A 186 8.37 10.20 2.42
CA ASP A 186 7.67 9.83 1.22
C ASP A 186 8.46 8.76 0.45
N ILE A 187 7.91 7.56 0.29
CA ILE A 187 8.65 6.43 -0.29
C ILE A 187 7.84 5.69 -1.36
N TYR A 188 8.55 5.34 -2.43
CA TYR A 188 8.04 4.59 -3.58
C TYR A 188 9.01 3.45 -3.92
N PRO A 189 8.84 2.28 -3.29
CA PRO A 189 9.78 1.18 -3.46
C PRO A 189 9.46 0.28 -4.66
N ILE A 190 8.33 0.50 -5.35
CA ILE A 190 7.87 -0.28 -6.51
C ILE A 190 8.43 0.27 -7.84
N ALA A 191 9.48 1.09 -7.78
CA ALA A 191 10.10 1.67 -8.97
C ALA A 191 10.71 0.60 -9.90
N TYR A 192 10.83 0.94 -11.19
CA TYR A 192 11.56 0.16 -12.17
C TYR A 192 12.71 1.01 -12.78
N PRO A 193 13.97 0.53 -12.72
CA PRO A 193 14.45 -0.58 -11.91
C PRO A 193 14.27 -0.34 -10.39
N PRO A 194 14.25 -1.39 -9.56
CA PRO A 194 14.07 -1.26 -8.11
C PRO A 194 15.17 -0.43 -7.43
N GLY A 195 14.81 0.27 -6.34
CA GLY A 195 15.74 1.02 -5.48
C GLY A 195 15.99 2.50 -5.86
N ASN A 196 15.50 2.97 -7.01
CA ASN A 196 15.75 4.32 -7.51
C ASN A 196 15.31 5.45 -6.55
N HIS A 197 14.19 5.27 -5.84
CA HIS A 197 13.68 6.32 -4.96
C HIS A 197 14.42 6.35 -3.61
N ALA A 198 14.61 5.20 -2.96
CA ALA A 198 15.19 5.14 -1.62
C ALA A 198 16.66 5.61 -1.57
N GLY A 199 17.47 5.25 -2.58
CA GLY A 199 18.93 5.48 -2.57
C GLY A 199 19.62 4.85 -1.36
N THR A 200 19.18 3.66 -0.98
CA THR A 200 19.84 2.80 0.02
C THR A 200 20.31 1.52 -0.66
N ALA A 201 21.15 0.74 0.03
CA ALA A 201 21.56 -0.58 -0.45
C ALA A 201 20.38 -1.55 -0.60
N ASN A 202 19.34 -1.41 0.24
CA ASN A 202 18.12 -2.19 0.11
C ASN A 202 17.27 -1.66 -1.06
N LYS A 203 17.22 -2.43 -2.15
CA LYS A 203 16.42 -2.13 -3.34
C LYS A 203 15.04 -2.77 -3.33
N GLY A 204 14.75 -3.63 -2.34
CA GLY A 204 13.49 -4.36 -2.22
C GLY A 204 12.39 -3.55 -1.55
N ILE A 205 11.16 -4.06 -1.61
CA ILE A 205 9.98 -3.43 -0.99
C ILE A 205 10.14 -3.24 0.52
N SER A 206 10.96 -4.05 1.18
CA SER A 206 11.25 -3.97 2.61
C SER A 206 12.00 -2.70 3.05
N VAL A 207 12.49 -1.89 2.10
CA VAL A 207 13.11 -0.60 2.37
C VAL A 207 12.17 0.38 3.08
N VAL A 208 10.85 0.16 3.00
CA VAL A 208 9.86 0.92 3.78
C VAL A 208 10.14 0.79 5.28
N GLY A 209 10.50 -0.40 5.75
CA GLY A 209 10.90 -0.62 7.15
C GLY A 209 12.16 0.15 7.53
N ASP A 210 13.15 0.22 6.63
CA ASP A 210 14.40 0.96 6.87
C ASP A 210 14.15 2.46 6.99
N VAL A 211 13.36 3.01 6.06
CA VAL A 211 12.97 4.42 6.06
C VAL A 211 12.13 4.74 7.30
N ALA A 212 11.18 3.89 7.67
CA ALA A 212 10.38 4.06 8.88
C ALA A 212 11.24 4.03 10.16
N ALA A 213 12.25 3.17 10.22
CA ALA A 213 13.19 3.11 11.35
C ALA A 213 14.05 4.38 11.45
N ILE A 214 14.50 4.94 10.32
CA ILE A 214 15.20 6.22 10.27
C ILE A 214 14.28 7.35 10.74
N MET A 215 13.05 7.41 10.25
CA MET A 215 12.07 8.43 10.67
C MET A 215 11.79 8.36 12.17
N ARG A 216 11.58 7.17 12.72
CA ARG A 216 11.38 6.97 14.15
C ARG A 216 12.54 7.54 14.98
N GLN A 217 13.79 7.27 14.57
CA GLN A 217 14.97 7.79 15.27
C GLN A 217 15.12 9.31 15.12
N ALA A 218 14.94 9.82 13.90
CA ALA A 218 15.03 11.26 13.61
C ALA A 218 13.95 12.07 14.35
N ALA A 219 12.72 11.53 14.47
CA ALA A 219 11.61 12.15 15.18
C ALA A 219 11.83 12.23 16.71
N GLY A 220 12.62 11.33 17.28
CA GLY A 220 12.79 11.22 18.73
C GLY A 220 11.50 10.74 19.39
N THR A 221 10.94 11.54 20.30
CA THR A 221 9.66 11.23 20.98
C THR A 221 8.44 11.65 20.17
N LYS A 222 8.62 12.42 19.09
CA LYS A 222 7.52 12.89 18.24
C LYS A 222 6.99 11.75 17.36
N PRO A 223 5.68 11.70 17.07
CA PRO A 223 5.15 10.73 16.12
C PRO A 223 5.65 11.00 14.70
N PHE A 224 5.54 9.97 13.85
CA PHE A 224 5.77 10.11 12.43
C PHE A 224 4.71 9.38 11.61
N TRP A 225 4.47 9.88 10.41
CA TRP A 225 3.60 9.29 9.40
C TRP A 225 4.42 8.80 8.22
N MET A 226 3.95 7.79 7.50
CA MET A 226 4.58 7.36 6.26
C MET A 226 3.72 7.76 5.08
N THR A 227 4.33 8.44 4.09
CA THR A 227 3.69 8.66 2.79
C THR A 227 4.09 7.50 1.88
N LEU A 228 3.11 6.67 1.51
CA LEU A 228 3.28 5.51 0.66
C LEU A 228 2.75 5.84 -0.73
N GLN A 229 3.64 5.84 -1.72
CA GLN A 229 3.28 6.23 -3.06
C GLN A 229 2.60 5.06 -3.82
N LEU A 230 1.41 5.33 -4.33
CA LEU A 230 0.68 4.52 -5.30
C LEU A 230 1.26 4.71 -6.71
N ALA A 231 1.71 5.93 -7.01
CA ALA A 231 2.42 6.31 -8.23
C ALA A 231 3.40 7.43 -7.90
N TRP A 232 4.60 7.42 -8.47
CA TRP A 232 5.63 8.45 -8.26
C TRP A 232 5.72 9.40 -9.45
N SER A 233 5.83 10.71 -9.23
CA SER A 233 6.05 11.66 -10.33
C SER A 233 7.34 11.38 -11.10
N GLY A 234 8.35 10.79 -10.45
CA GLY A 234 9.59 10.36 -11.09
C GLY A 234 9.44 9.14 -12.01
N VAL A 235 8.26 8.50 -12.07
CA VAL A 235 7.94 7.45 -13.04
C VAL A 235 7.05 7.91 -14.21
N THR A 236 6.76 9.20 -14.32
CA THR A 236 6.04 9.73 -15.49
C THR A 236 7.00 9.83 -16.69
N PRO A 237 6.70 9.19 -17.85
CA PRO A 237 7.51 9.34 -19.06
C PRO A 237 7.55 10.80 -19.52
N THR A 238 8.71 11.26 -19.98
CA THR A 238 8.88 12.60 -20.55
C THR A 238 9.73 12.52 -21.82
N PRO A 239 9.71 13.54 -22.70
CA PRO A 239 10.61 13.55 -23.86
C PRO A 239 12.09 13.38 -23.50
N ARG A 240 12.51 13.84 -22.30
CA ARG A 240 13.89 13.69 -21.80
C ARG A 240 14.17 12.33 -21.16
N ARG A 241 13.12 11.58 -20.79
CA ARG A 241 13.19 10.27 -20.12
C ARG A 241 12.07 9.39 -20.68
N PRO A 242 12.15 8.97 -21.96
CA PRO A 242 11.08 8.21 -22.60
C PRO A 242 10.97 6.77 -22.06
N ASP A 243 12.10 6.18 -21.64
CA ASP A 243 12.18 4.76 -21.26
C ASP A 243 11.78 4.48 -19.80
N VAL A 244 11.07 5.41 -19.17
CA VAL A 244 10.62 5.26 -17.79
C VAL A 244 9.36 4.42 -17.77
N VAL A 245 9.36 3.34 -16.99
CA VAL A 245 8.22 2.43 -16.87
C VAL A 245 7.42 2.76 -15.61
N PRO A 246 6.19 3.28 -15.73
CA PRO A 246 5.29 3.42 -14.59
C PRO A 246 4.97 2.06 -13.98
N ARG A 247 5.05 1.95 -12.66
CA ARG A 247 4.61 0.76 -11.92
C ARG A 247 3.58 1.17 -10.88
N PHE A 248 2.73 0.23 -10.51
CA PHE A 248 1.76 0.42 -9.44
C PHE A 248 1.91 -0.72 -8.44
N PRO A 249 1.78 -0.45 -7.13
CA PRO A 249 1.73 -1.52 -6.16
C PRO A 249 0.49 -2.39 -6.42
N SER A 250 0.64 -3.70 -6.32
CA SER A 250 -0.52 -4.58 -6.11
C SER A 250 -1.12 -4.35 -4.71
N LEU A 251 -2.34 -4.85 -4.48
CA LEU A 251 -2.95 -4.83 -3.14
C LEU A 251 -2.01 -5.41 -2.08
N HIS A 252 -1.42 -6.58 -2.34
CA HIS A 252 -0.49 -7.23 -1.40
C HIS A 252 0.78 -6.41 -1.15
N GLN A 253 1.31 -5.72 -2.17
CA GLN A 253 2.47 -4.84 -2.02
C GLN A 253 2.13 -3.62 -1.18
N LEU A 254 1.01 -2.92 -1.46
CA LEU A 254 0.59 -1.76 -0.66
C LEU A 254 0.25 -2.15 0.78
N ARG A 255 -0.41 -3.30 0.95
CA ARG A 255 -0.70 -3.89 2.27
C ARG A 255 0.56 -4.21 3.05
N PHE A 256 1.57 -4.81 2.40
CA PHE A 256 2.88 -5.06 3.01
C PHE A 256 3.54 -3.76 3.49
N MET A 257 3.64 -2.75 2.61
CA MET A 257 4.25 -1.45 2.96
C MET A 257 3.52 -0.75 4.11
N THR A 258 2.20 -0.86 4.12
CA THR A 258 1.31 -0.33 5.16
C THR A 258 1.61 -0.95 6.52
N TRP A 259 1.53 -2.28 6.60
CA TRP A 259 1.77 -2.98 7.87
C TRP A 259 3.23 -2.87 8.30
N GLN A 260 4.18 -2.84 7.36
CA GLN A 260 5.59 -2.60 7.66
C GLN A 260 5.81 -1.19 8.25
N SER A 261 5.10 -0.17 7.78
CA SER A 261 5.15 1.16 8.37
C SER A 261 4.59 1.17 9.80
N ILE A 262 3.43 0.54 10.02
CA ILE A 262 2.74 0.47 11.32
C ILE A 262 3.58 -0.29 12.36
N VAL A 263 4.15 -1.43 11.98
CA VAL A 263 4.97 -2.26 12.88
C VAL A 263 6.25 -1.54 13.28
N ASN A 264 6.81 -0.72 12.39
CA ASN A 264 7.96 0.13 12.69
C ASN A 264 7.62 1.39 13.49
N GLY A 265 6.33 1.66 13.72
CA GLY A 265 5.87 2.66 14.69
C GLY A 265 5.12 3.84 14.10
N ALA A 266 4.82 3.84 12.79
CA ALA A 266 4.04 4.91 12.18
C ALA A 266 2.70 5.11 12.90
N ARG A 267 2.28 6.36 13.01
CA ARG A 267 1.04 6.81 13.68
C ARG A 267 0.06 7.48 12.72
N GLY A 268 0.30 7.31 11.43
CA GLY A 268 -0.53 7.79 10.33
C GLY A 268 0.08 7.37 9.00
N LEU A 269 -0.77 7.28 7.99
CA LEU A 269 -0.41 6.91 6.63
C LEU A 269 -1.02 7.91 5.65
N VAL A 270 -0.25 8.26 4.63
CA VAL A 270 -0.71 9.11 3.53
C VAL A 270 -0.43 8.38 2.23
N PHE A 271 -1.37 8.38 1.30
CA PHE A 271 -1.23 7.78 0.00
C PHE A 271 -1.01 8.88 -1.05
N PHE A 272 0.10 8.79 -1.77
CA PHE A 272 0.45 9.71 -2.86
C PHE A 272 0.20 9.04 -4.22
N GLY A 273 -0.14 9.80 -5.26
CA GLY A 273 -0.16 9.27 -6.63
C GLY A 273 -1.52 9.19 -7.31
N GLY A 274 -2.63 9.32 -6.56
CA GLY A 274 -3.97 9.29 -7.16
C GLY A 274 -4.19 10.38 -8.22
N HIS A 275 -3.57 11.54 -8.06
CA HIS A 275 -3.65 12.68 -8.98
C HIS A 275 -2.65 12.62 -10.14
N VAL A 276 -1.78 11.60 -10.21
CA VAL A 276 -0.76 11.48 -11.27
C VAL A 276 -1.40 10.85 -12.50
N THR A 277 -2.22 11.64 -13.19
CA THR A 277 -3.07 11.20 -14.32
C THR A 277 -2.27 10.87 -15.59
N GLN A 278 -1.03 11.34 -15.69
CA GLN A 278 -0.14 11.09 -16.83
C GLN A 278 0.20 9.61 -17.02
N VAL A 279 0.05 8.81 -15.96
CA VAL A 279 0.29 7.36 -15.99
C VAL A 279 -0.98 6.56 -15.71
N ALA A 280 -2.13 7.22 -15.61
CA ALA A 280 -3.42 6.57 -15.38
C ALA A 280 -4.01 6.03 -16.69
N THR A 281 -5.03 5.18 -16.58
CA THR A 281 -5.81 4.77 -17.75
C THR A 281 -6.50 5.98 -18.38
N PRO A 282 -6.79 6.00 -19.70
CA PRO A 282 -7.47 7.14 -20.32
C PRO A 282 -8.79 7.55 -19.63
N PRO A 283 -9.67 6.60 -19.22
CA PRO A 283 -10.89 6.96 -18.48
C PRO A 283 -10.63 7.59 -17.11
N ASP A 284 -9.58 7.19 -16.41
CA ASP A 284 -9.20 7.76 -15.11
C ASP A 284 -8.55 9.13 -15.27
N ALA A 285 -7.68 9.27 -16.27
CA ALA A 285 -7.05 10.54 -16.62
C ALA A 285 -8.10 11.61 -16.95
N ALA A 286 -9.14 11.26 -17.73
CA ALA A 286 -10.26 12.14 -18.03
C ALA A 286 -11.07 12.56 -16.79
N ARG A 287 -11.10 11.71 -15.75
CA ARG A 287 -11.74 12.03 -14.45
C ARG A 287 -10.83 12.78 -13.48
N GLY A 288 -9.56 13.00 -13.85
CA GLY A 288 -8.60 13.73 -13.02
C GLY A 288 -8.04 12.94 -11.83
N TRP A 289 -8.31 11.63 -11.73
CA TRP A 289 -7.82 10.81 -10.61
C TRP A 289 -7.79 9.32 -10.96
N ASN A 290 -6.83 8.57 -10.42
CA ASN A 290 -6.58 7.16 -10.72
C ASN A 290 -7.56 6.23 -9.98
N TRP A 291 -8.81 6.22 -10.43
CA TRP A 291 -9.89 5.45 -9.81
C TRP A 291 -9.74 3.94 -9.96
N THR A 292 -9.11 3.45 -11.04
CA THR A 292 -8.81 2.02 -11.21
C THR A 292 -7.87 1.54 -10.12
N LEU A 293 -6.79 2.28 -9.84
CA LEU A 293 -5.86 1.95 -8.77
C LEU A 293 -6.52 2.05 -7.39
N TYR A 294 -7.38 3.05 -7.19
CA TYR A 294 -8.18 3.14 -5.99
C TYR A 294 -9.06 1.92 -5.78
N ALA A 295 -9.85 1.53 -6.78
CA ALA A 295 -10.78 0.41 -6.66
C ALA A 295 -10.07 -0.93 -6.44
N ARG A 296 -8.95 -1.17 -7.12
CA ARG A 296 -8.23 -2.45 -7.07
C ARG A 296 -7.27 -2.60 -5.89
N VAL A 297 -6.77 -1.49 -5.34
CA VAL A 297 -5.64 -1.51 -4.39
C VAL A 297 -5.95 -0.70 -3.13
N LEU A 298 -6.24 0.60 -3.26
CA LEU A 298 -6.37 1.46 -2.08
C LEU A 298 -7.67 1.17 -1.29
N LYS A 299 -8.81 1.05 -1.97
CA LYS A 299 -10.12 0.84 -1.31
C LYS A 299 -10.16 -0.45 -0.49
N PRO A 300 -9.76 -1.63 -1.00
CA PRO A 300 -9.75 -2.85 -0.19
C PRO A 300 -8.83 -2.74 1.04
N LEU A 301 -7.66 -2.11 0.89
CA LEU A 301 -6.76 -1.85 2.02
C LEU A 301 -7.40 -0.92 3.07
N LEU A 302 -8.04 0.16 2.63
CA LEU A 302 -8.73 1.06 3.55
C LEU A 302 -9.88 0.36 4.27
N THR A 303 -10.64 -0.50 3.59
CA THR A 303 -11.68 -1.35 4.20
C THR A 303 -11.10 -2.26 5.29
N GLU A 304 -9.94 -2.87 5.07
CA GLU A 304 -9.25 -3.63 6.12
C GLU A 304 -8.88 -2.75 7.32
N LEU A 305 -8.18 -1.63 7.08
CA LEU A 305 -7.66 -0.74 8.13
C LEU A 305 -8.77 -0.09 8.96
N THR A 306 -9.93 0.16 8.35
CA THR A 306 -11.09 0.79 9.01
C THR A 306 -12.11 -0.20 9.53
N SER A 307 -11.88 -1.50 9.36
CA SER A 307 -12.74 -2.54 9.93
C SER A 307 -12.83 -2.43 11.46
N PRO A 308 -13.96 -2.80 12.09
CA PRO A 308 -14.11 -2.78 13.55
C PRO A 308 -13.05 -3.61 14.29
N ALA A 309 -12.51 -4.63 13.64
CA ALA A 309 -11.48 -5.50 14.20
C ALA A 309 -10.08 -4.83 14.22
N VAL A 310 -9.75 -4.03 13.20
CA VAL A 310 -8.42 -3.44 13.02
C VAL A 310 -8.34 -2.00 13.53
N ALA A 311 -9.34 -1.17 13.28
CA ALA A 311 -9.29 0.27 13.56
C ALA A 311 -8.93 0.62 15.02
N PRO A 312 -9.44 -0.09 16.06
CA PRO A 312 -9.05 0.17 17.45
C PRO A 312 -7.56 -0.04 17.74
N VAL A 313 -6.91 -0.94 16.98
CA VAL A 313 -5.50 -1.32 17.15
C VAL A 313 -4.57 -0.22 16.66
N LEU A 314 -4.96 0.49 15.61
CA LEU A 314 -4.15 1.54 14.97
C LEU A 314 -3.91 2.74 15.92
N VAL A 315 -4.87 3.01 16.82
CA VAL A 315 -4.83 4.11 17.80
C VAL A 315 -4.51 3.66 19.24
N ALA A 316 -4.28 2.36 19.43
CA ALA A 316 -3.98 1.79 20.73
C ALA A 316 -2.54 2.14 21.19
N PRO A 317 -2.30 2.25 22.50
CA PRO A 317 -0.94 2.35 23.03
C PRO A 317 -0.13 1.10 22.71
N LYS A 318 1.21 1.25 22.73
CA LYS A 318 2.14 0.11 22.67
C LYS A 318 1.86 -0.85 23.84
N GLY A 319 1.94 -2.16 23.58
CA GLY A 319 1.88 -3.16 24.63
C GLY A 319 3.05 -3.02 25.62
N ASN A 320 2.81 -3.40 26.88
CA ASN A 320 3.78 -3.31 27.97
C ASN A 320 4.69 -4.54 28.11
N VAL A 321 4.67 -5.46 27.13
CA VAL A 321 5.52 -6.65 27.10
C VAL A 321 6.36 -6.69 25.82
N THR A 322 7.50 -7.35 25.93
CA THR A 322 8.39 -7.62 24.79
C THR A 322 8.09 -9.02 24.27
N ILE A 323 7.75 -9.10 22.99
CA ILE A 323 7.51 -10.37 22.29
C ILE A 323 8.80 -10.83 21.63
N ARG A 324 9.09 -12.12 21.74
CA ARG A 324 10.20 -12.79 21.01
C ARG A 324 9.63 -13.69 19.93
N THR A 325 10.35 -13.78 18.81
CA THR A 325 10.00 -14.64 17.67
C THR A 325 10.99 -15.79 17.55
N SER A 326 10.51 -16.98 17.20
CA SER A 326 11.39 -18.12 16.90
C SER A 326 12.11 -18.01 15.55
N ALA A 327 11.68 -17.08 14.69
CA ALA A 327 12.27 -16.84 13.38
C ALA A 327 12.89 -15.44 13.32
N ALA A 328 14.04 -15.35 12.64
CA ALA A 328 14.66 -14.09 12.28
C ALA A 328 13.87 -13.37 11.16
N GLY A 329 14.09 -12.07 11.01
CA GLY A 329 13.45 -11.27 9.95
C GLY A 329 11.95 -11.00 10.14
N ILE A 330 11.44 -11.18 11.37
CA ILE A 330 10.08 -10.79 11.75
C ILE A 330 10.14 -9.47 12.51
N GLU A 331 9.55 -8.44 11.92
CA GLU A 331 9.31 -7.16 12.56
C GLU A 331 8.03 -7.28 13.38
N VAL A 332 8.06 -6.92 14.67
CA VAL A 332 6.93 -7.09 15.59
C VAL A 332 6.61 -5.80 16.33
N ALA A 333 5.32 -5.51 16.44
CA ALA A 333 4.79 -4.48 17.30
C ALA A 333 3.61 -5.02 18.10
N THR A 334 3.45 -4.50 19.31
CA THR A 334 2.34 -4.88 20.18
C THR A 334 1.42 -3.70 20.46
N ARG A 335 0.14 -3.98 20.65
CA ARG A 335 -0.87 -2.99 21.01
C ARG A 335 -1.83 -3.54 22.05
N ARG A 336 -2.37 -2.65 22.88
CA ARG A 336 -3.41 -2.98 23.88
C ARG A 336 -4.67 -2.18 23.58
N ALA A 337 -5.70 -2.83 23.03
CA ALA A 337 -6.99 -2.21 22.76
C ALA A 337 -8.06 -2.88 23.63
N GLY A 338 -8.54 -2.18 24.66
CA GLY A 338 -9.47 -2.74 25.64
C GLY A 338 -8.91 -4.00 26.31
N ASN A 339 -9.67 -5.10 26.26
CA ASN A 339 -9.26 -6.39 26.81
C ASN A 339 -8.47 -7.28 25.84
N THR A 340 -8.19 -6.82 24.62
CA THR A 340 -7.42 -7.57 23.62
C THR A 340 -5.95 -7.13 23.57
N PHE A 341 -5.03 -8.09 23.52
CA PHE A 341 -3.61 -7.85 23.30
C PHE A 341 -3.26 -8.26 21.87
N TRP A 342 -2.70 -7.33 21.11
CA TRP A 342 -2.42 -7.50 19.70
C TRP A 342 -0.94 -7.71 19.47
N VAL A 343 -0.63 -8.68 18.61
CA VAL A 343 0.70 -8.86 18.01
C VAL A 343 0.57 -8.59 16.52
N ILE A 344 1.18 -7.51 16.06
CA ILE A 344 1.32 -7.18 14.64
C ILE A 344 2.68 -7.71 14.23
N ALA A 345 2.72 -8.64 13.29
CA ALA A 345 3.96 -9.24 12.80
C ALA A 345 4.07 -9.09 11.28
N VAL A 346 5.20 -8.58 10.82
CA VAL A 346 5.50 -8.44 9.40
C VAL A 346 6.79 -9.18 9.12
N ARG A 347 6.74 -10.09 8.15
CA ARG A 347 7.94 -10.74 7.67
C ARG A 347 8.62 -9.86 6.64
N ARG A 348 9.87 -9.52 6.90
CA ARG A 348 10.62 -8.59 6.06
C ARG A 348 10.95 -9.12 4.65
N ASN A 349 11.13 -10.44 4.50
CA ASN A 349 11.56 -11.09 3.26
C ASN A 349 10.57 -12.18 2.81
N ALA A 350 10.61 -12.61 1.55
CA ALA A 350 9.57 -13.44 0.93
C ALA A 350 9.47 -14.91 1.41
N SER A 351 10.33 -15.40 2.30
CA SER A 351 10.32 -16.81 2.70
C SER A 351 9.23 -17.14 3.73
N THR A 352 8.27 -18.00 3.36
CA THR A 352 7.29 -18.54 4.31
C THR A 352 7.98 -19.32 5.43
N SER A 353 7.60 -19.08 6.68
CA SER A 353 7.99 -19.98 7.78
C SER A 353 7.03 -19.90 8.96
N ARG A 354 7.01 -20.97 9.74
CA ARG A 354 6.30 -21.06 11.01
C ARG A 354 7.01 -20.19 12.06
N VAL A 355 6.26 -19.34 12.75
CA VAL A 355 6.79 -18.43 13.77
C VAL A 355 6.06 -18.68 15.09
N THR A 356 6.82 -18.91 16.15
CA THR A 356 6.32 -18.94 17.53
C THR A 356 6.56 -17.58 18.16
N PHE A 357 5.51 -16.99 18.73
CA PHE A 357 5.58 -15.78 19.53
C PHE A 357 5.59 -16.15 21.02
N SER A 358 6.59 -15.70 21.75
CA SER A 358 6.72 -15.92 23.20
C SER A 358 6.84 -14.60 23.95
N GLY A 359 6.63 -14.62 25.27
CA GLY A 359 6.56 -13.41 26.10
C GLY A 359 5.19 -12.72 26.08
N LEU A 360 4.14 -13.44 25.65
CA LEU A 360 2.76 -12.96 25.71
C LEU A 360 2.36 -12.62 27.16
N PRO A 361 1.52 -11.59 27.37
CA PRO A 361 1.08 -11.21 28.71
C PRO A 361 0.22 -12.31 29.32
N ARG A 362 0.13 -12.31 30.65
CA ARG A 362 -0.84 -13.13 31.38
C ARG A 362 -2.21 -12.46 31.37
N ARG A 363 -3.25 -13.27 31.59
CA ARG A 363 -4.60 -12.81 31.91
C ARG A 363 -4.59 -12.08 33.27
N ARG A 364 -5.66 -11.34 33.57
CA ARG A 364 -5.79 -10.58 34.84
C ARG A 364 -5.75 -11.48 36.08
N ASP A 365 -6.22 -12.72 35.94
CA ASP A 365 -6.21 -13.78 36.96
C ASP A 365 -4.84 -14.48 37.10
N GLY A 366 -3.81 -14.03 36.37
CA GLY A 366 -2.47 -14.60 36.40
C GLY A 366 -2.29 -15.85 35.53
N GLN A 367 -3.33 -16.34 34.86
CA GLN A 367 -3.23 -17.49 33.96
C GLN A 367 -2.62 -17.11 32.60
N HIS A 368 -2.15 -18.11 31.87
CA HIS A 368 -1.67 -17.94 30.50
C HIS A 368 -2.84 -17.66 29.54
N LEU A 369 -2.55 -16.96 28.44
CA LEU A 369 -3.46 -16.93 27.29
C LEU A 369 -3.48 -18.32 26.67
N THR A 370 -4.66 -18.92 26.56
CA THR A 370 -4.86 -20.28 26.04
C THR A 370 -5.37 -20.28 24.60
N GLU A 371 -5.86 -19.14 24.12
CA GLU A 371 -6.42 -18.97 22.79
C GLU A 371 -5.96 -17.64 22.17
N GLY A 372 -5.98 -17.58 20.84
CA GLY A 372 -5.68 -16.38 20.08
C GLY A 372 -6.29 -16.51 18.68
N GLU A 373 -6.73 -15.37 18.15
CA GLU A 373 -7.29 -15.28 16.81
C GLU A 373 -6.28 -14.62 15.88
N VAL A 374 -6.10 -15.19 14.68
CA VAL A 374 -5.36 -14.53 13.60
C VAL A 374 -6.37 -13.80 12.74
N LEU A 375 -6.35 -12.47 12.77
CA LEU A 375 -7.11 -11.68 11.81
C LEU A 375 -6.49 -11.85 10.43
N ASN A 376 -7.13 -12.70 9.61
CA ASN A 376 -6.83 -12.85 8.19
C ASN A 376 -7.92 -12.19 7.35
N GLU A 377 -7.58 -11.91 6.08
CA GLU A 377 -8.48 -11.30 5.08
C GLU A 377 -9.77 -12.12 4.83
N TRP A 378 -9.84 -13.38 5.27
CA TRP A 378 -11.02 -14.24 5.19
C TRP A 378 -11.09 -15.17 6.41
N VAL A 379 -12.24 -15.21 7.10
CA VAL A 379 -12.51 -16.23 8.12
C VAL A 379 -12.55 -17.60 7.42
N ARG A 380 -11.53 -18.43 7.66
CA ARG A 380 -11.65 -19.87 7.42
C ARG A 380 -11.88 -20.52 8.77
N GLN A 381 -13.05 -21.15 8.96
CA GLN A 381 -13.14 -22.14 10.02
C GLN A 381 -12.10 -23.24 9.72
N PRO A 382 -11.27 -23.63 10.70
CA PRO A 382 -10.45 -24.82 10.53
C PRO A 382 -11.38 -25.98 10.18
N PRO A 383 -10.99 -26.91 9.28
CA PRO A 383 -11.74 -28.14 9.11
C PRO A 383 -11.92 -28.79 10.49
N ALA A 384 -13.13 -29.24 10.82
CA ALA A 384 -13.37 -29.97 12.05
C ALA A 384 -12.36 -31.12 12.16
N ALA A 385 -11.74 -31.29 13.32
CA ALA A 385 -10.80 -32.37 13.56
C ALA A 385 -11.47 -33.70 13.21
N GLY A 386 -11.01 -34.36 12.14
CA GLY A 386 -11.56 -35.64 11.67
C GLY A 386 -12.20 -35.65 10.27
N ALA A 387 -12.27 -34.51 9.56
CA ALA A 387 -12.69 -34.51 8.16
C ALA A 387 -11.62 -35.18 7.27
N ARG A 388 -11.79 -36.47 6.99
CA ARG A 388 -11.01 -37.15 5.93
C ARG A 388 -11.36 -36.50 4.59
N CYS A 389 -10.35 -36.10 3.83
CA CYS A 389 -10.53 -35.74 2.43
C CYS A 389 -11.07 -36.97 1.69
N CYS A 390 -12.37 -36.97 1.37
CA CYS A 390 -12.93 -37.89 0.40
C CYS A 390 -12.69 -37.29 -0.98
N GLU A 391 -11.70 -37.80 -1.71
CA GLU A 391 -11.65 -37.60 -3.15
C GLU A 391 -12.83 -38.35 -3.81
N PRO A 392 -13.58 -37.73 -4.73
CA PRO A 392 -14.59 -38.44 -5.49
C PRO A 392 -13.91 -39.30 -6.55
N SER A 393 -13.86 -40.61 -6.32
CA SER A 393 -13.53 -41.61 -7.35
C SER A 393 -14.61 -41.57 -8.44
N THR A 394 -14.34 -40.90 -9.55
CA THR A 394 -15.13 -41.03 -10.79
C THR A 394 -14.65 -42.26 -11.56
N ARG A 395 -15.41 -43.36 -11.48
CA ARG A 395 -15.47 -44.36 -12.55
C ARG A 395 -16.92 -44.57 -12.97
N PRO A 396 -17.22 -44.68 -14.28
CA PRO A 396 -18.59 -44.71 -14.76
C PRO A 396 -19.23 -46.09 -14.53
N ALA A 397 -20.50 -46.09 -14.13
CA ALA A 397 -21.32 -47.27 -14.05
C ALA A 397 -21.74 -47.72 -15.47
N ALA A 398 -21.16 -48.80 -15.96
CA ALA A 398 -21.75 -49.60 -17.04
C ALA A 398 -22.57 -50.74 -16.41
N ARG A 399 -23.89 -50.75 -16.64
CA ARG A 399 -24.76 -51.89 -16.34
C ARG A 399 -24.93 -52.72 -17.61
N SER A 400 -24.52 -53.98 -17.56
CA SER A 400 -25.23 -55.09 -18.22
C SER A 400 -24.96 -56.42 -17.51
N ARG A 401 -26.05 -57.02 -17.01
CA ARG A 401 -26.38 -58.44 -16.74
C ARG A 401 -25.34 -59.46 -17.25
N THR A 402 -24.92 -60.52 -16.54
CA THR A 402 -25.66 -61.68 -16.00
C THR A 402 -24.68 -62.64 -15.30
N GLY A 403 -25.12 -63.39 -14.27
CA GLY A 403 -24.84 -64.83 -14.14
C GLY A 403 -23.58 -65.37 -13.42
N SER A 404 -23.80 -65.89 -12.20
CA SER A 404 -23.36 -67.23 -11.70
C SER A 404 -21.89 -67.55 -11.34
N ALA A 405 -21.73 -67.88 -10.05
CA ALA A 405 -20.98 -69.00 -9.42
C ALA A 405 -19.43 -68.97 -9.24
N THR A 406 -19.04 -69.17 -7.96
CA THR A 406 -17.89 -69.95 -7.39
C THR A 406 -16.47 -69.61 -7.91
N THR A 407 -15.44 -69.33 -7.11
CA THR A 407 -14.81 -70.16 -6.06
C THR A 407 -13.62 -69.37 -5.44
N ARG A 408 -13.27 -69.56 -4.16
CA ARG A 408 -11.95 -69.23 -3.55
C ARG A 408 -10.94 -70.38 -3.86
N PRO A 409 -9.64 -70.31 -3.50
CA PRO A 409 -8.70 -69.20 -3.26
C PRO A 409 -7.33 -69.41 -3.98
N ALA A 410 -6.39 -68.45 -3.88
CA ALA A 410 -4.99 -68.68 -3.44
C ALA A 410 -4.08 -67.48 -3.77
N SER A 411 -3.40 -67.05 -2.72
CA SER A 411 -2.30 -66.09 -2.70
C SER A 411 -1.01 -66.70 -3.25
N THR A 412 -0.38 -66.04 -4.22
CA THR A 412 1.08 -66.08 -4.39
C THR A 412 1.55 -64.70 -4.80
N GLY A 413 2.52 -64.17 -4.05
CA GLY A 413 3.04 -62.82 -4.21
C GLY A 413 3.85 -62.64 -5.48
N SER A 414 3.81 -61.42 -6.01
CA SER A 414 4.77 -60.95 -7.00
C SER A 414 5.29 -59.57 -6.60
N SER A 415 6.61 -59.53 -6.46
CA SER A 415 7.54 -58.41 -6.59
C SER A 415 7.08 -57.01 -6.18
N CYS A 416 7.49 -56.66 -4.96
CA CYS A 416 7.84 -55.29 -4.60
C CYS A 416 9.09 -54.87 -5.40
N SER A 417 8.91 -54.08 -6.45
CA SER A 417 9.81 -52.99 -6.86
C SER A 417 9.43 -52.50 -8.26
N GLN A 418 8.63 -51.43 -8.33
CA GLN A 418 8.76 -50.34 -9.31
C GLN A 418 7.72 -49.28 -8.97
N GLN A 419 8.14 -48.32 -8.13
CA GLN A 419 7.47 -47.03 -8.02
C GLN A 419 7.50 -46.37 -9.40
N ARG A 420 6.33 -46.21 -10.03
CA ARG A 420 6.16 -45.16 -11.04
C ARG A 420 6.15 -43.84 -10.29
N ARG A 421 7.09 -42.97 -10.65
CA ARG A 421 7.11 -41.56 -10.26
C ARG A 421 5.86 -40.92 -10.84
N GLU A 422 5.15 -40.13 -10.05
CA GLU A 422 4.25 -39.11 -10.57
C GLU A 422 5.15 -38.09 -11.30
N ASP A 423 4.91 -37.91 -12.59
CA ASP A 423 5.71 -37.05 -13.47
C ASP A 423 5.52 -35.59 -13.05
N ASP A 424 6.56 -35.02 -12.43
CA ASP A 424 6.71 -33.60 -12.16
C ASP A 424 6.92 -32.90 -13.52
N VAL A 425 5.89 -32.27 -14.07
CA VAL A 425 5.99 -31.60 -15.38
C VAL A 425 6.82 -30.33 -15.21
N ASP A 426 8.01 -30.29 -15.81
CA ASP A 426 8.89 -29.14 -15.78
C ASP A 426 8.21 -27.93 -16.43
N THR A 427 7.94 -26.89 -15.64
CA THR A 427 7.30 -25.65 -16.11
C THR A 427 8.12 -24.97 -17.21
N LYS A 428 9.45 -25.12 -17.20
CA LYS A 428 10.30 -24.62 -18.28
C LYS A 428 9.99 -25.33 -19.59
N ALA A 429 9.86 -26.65 -19.56
CA ALA A 429 9.60 -27.47 -20.73
C ALA A 429 8.25 -27.13 -21.38
N VAL A 430 7.21 -26.86 -20.57
CA VAL A 430 5.89 -26.43 -21.08
C VAL A 430 5.99 -25.07 -21.79
N VAL A 431 6.71 -24.12 -21.21
CA VAL A 431 6.86 -22.78 -21.81
C VAL A 431 7.66 -22.84 -23.12
N GLU A 432 8.75 -23.60 -23.16
CA GLU A 432 9.53 -23.81 -24.37
C GLU A 432 8.71 -24.53 -25.45
N HIS A 433 7.94 -25.55 -25.06
CA HIS A 433 7.07 -26.27 -25.98
C HIS A 433 5.97 -25.38 -26.59
N HIS A 434 5.35 -24.52 -25.78
CA HIS A 434 4.37 -23.54 -26.26
C HIS A 434 4.99 -22.53 -27.23
N LEU A 435 6.19 -22.04 -26.94
CA LEU A 435 6.86 -21.06 -27.80
C LEU A 435 7.14 -21.65 -29.18
N ASP A 436 7.66 -22.88 -29.22
CA ASP A 436 7.93 -23.61 -30.46
C ASP A 436 6.64 -23.90 -31.24
N ALA A 437 5.59 -24.37 -30.56
CA ALA A 437 4.31 -24.70 -31.17
C ALA A 437 3.62 -23.46 -31.77
N LEU A 438 3.62 -22.34 -31.03
CA LEU A 438 3.06 -21.08 -31.50
C LEU A 438 3.88 -20.51 -32.66
N GLN A 439 5.22 -20.57 -32.62
CA GLN A 439 6.06 -20.10 -33.73
C GLN A 439 5.82 -20.91 -35.01
N ALA A 440 5.49 -22.19 -34.88
CA ALA A 440 5.08 -23.06 -35.99
C ALA A 440 3.61 -22.89 -36.43
N GLY A 441 2.82 -22.04 -35.75
CA GLY A 441 1.39 -21.89 -36.01
C GLY A 441 0.58 -23.16 -35.73
N ASP A 442 1.06 -24.02 -34.82
CA ASP A 442 0.47 -25.33 -34.52
C ASP A 442 -0.38 -25.28 -33.23
N ALA A 443 -1.67 -25.01 -33.42
CA ALA A 443 -2.64 -24.96 -32.33
C ALA A 443 -2.83 -26.33 -31.66
N ALA A 444 -2.75 -27.43 -32.41
CA ALA A 444 -2.96 -28.78 -31.87
C ALA A 444 -1.80 -29.17 -30.93
N ARG A 445 -0.57 -28.83 -31.32
CA ARG A 445 0.61 -29.03 -30.49
C ARG A 445 0.61 -28.12 -29.27
N THR A 446 0.13 -26.88 -29.39
CA THR A 446 -0.04 -26.01 -28.21
C THR A 446 -1.07 -26.59 -27.23
N LEU A 447 -2.16 -27.17 -27.74
CA LEU A 447 -3.24 -27.74 -26.93
C LEU A 447 -2.87 -29.07 -26.25
N SER A 448 -1.75 -29.72 -26.58
CA SER A 448 -1.37 -31.00 -25.95
C SER A 448 -1.00 -30.87 -24.48
N ASP A 449 -0.62 -29.67 -24.05
CA ASP A 449 -0.22 -29.38 -22.68
C ASP A 449 -1.42 -28.97 -21.81
N TYR A 450 -2.62 -28.97 -22.38
CA TYR A 450 -3.86 -28.62 -21.71
C TYR A 450 -4.75 -29.86 -21.52
N THR A 451 -5.54 -29.82 -20.45
CA THR A 451 -6.54 -30.84 -20.09
C THR A 451 -7.93 -30.20 -19.99
N ASP A 452 -8.98 -31.01 -19.81
CA ASP A 452 -10.34 -30.50 -19.59
C ASP A 452 -10.49 -29.70 -18.28
N ASP A 453 -9.56 -29.84 -17.34
CA ASP A 453 -9.51 -29.06 -16.09
C ASP A 453 -8.71 -27.76 -16.23
N SER A 454 -8.07 -27.53 -17.38
CA SER A 454 -7.20 -26.37 -17.58
C SER A 454 -7.98 -25.06 -17.66
N VAL A 455 -7.39 -23.98 -17.13
CA VAL A 455 -7.96 -22.64 -17.15
C VAL A 455 -6.94 -21.65 -17.70
N LEU A 456 -7.33 -20.90 -18.74
CA LEU A 456 -6.52 -19.83 -19.31
C LEU A 456 -7.24 -18.49 -19.15
N ILE A 457 -6.50 -17.46 -18.74
CA ILE A 457 -7.01 -16.10 -18.63
C ILE A 457 -6.29 -15.25 -19.68
N SER A 458 -7.02 -14.75 -20.67
CA SER A 458 -6.46 -13.95 -21.76
C SER A 458 -7.42 -12.85 -22.17
N GLY A 459 -6.90 -11.64 -22.45
CA GLY A 459 -7.71 -10.50 -22.91
C GLY A 459 -8.79 -10.01 -21.93
N GLY A 460 -8.75 -10.44 -20.66
CA GLY A 460 -9.79 -10.18 -19.66
C GLY A 460 -10.87 -11.25 -19.55
N GLU A 461 -10.82 -12.28 -20.40
CA GLU A 461 -11.76 -13.41 -20.42
C GLU A 461 -11.14 -14.67 -19.77
N VAL A 462 -11.99 -15.59 -19.31
CA VAL A 462 -11.60 -16.86 -18.69
C VAL A 462 -12.08 -18.04 -19.53
N TYR A 463 -11.15 -18.83 -20.07
CA TYR A 463 -11.40 -20.01 -20.88
C TYR A 463 -11.16 -21.26 -20.04
N ARG A 464 -12.12 -22.19 -20.02
CA ARG A 464 -12.08 -23.41 -19.20
C ARG A 464 -12.22 -24.66 -20.07
N GLY A 465 -11.27 -25.57 -19.93
CA GLY A 465 -11.21 -26.84 -20.65
C GLY A 465 -10.88 -26.72 -22.14
N LEU A 466 -10.59 -27.85 -22.77
CA LEU A 466 -10.11 -27.91 -24.16
C LEU A 466 -11.12 -27.33 -25.15
N THR A 467 -12.42 -27.49 -24.91
CA THR A 467 -13.49 -26.97 -25.77
C THR A 467 -13.45 -25.44 -25.89
N ALA A 468 -13.17 -24.72 -24.79
CA ALA A 468 -13.09 -23.27 -24.80
C ALA A 468 -11.73 -22.76 -25.32
N LEU A 469 -10.65 -23.51 -25.07
CA LEU A 469 -9.29 -23.14 -25.47
C LEU A 469 -9.02 -23.36 -26.95
N ARG A 470 -9.62 -24.38 -27.55
CA ARG A 470 -9.40 -24.75 -28.96
C ARG A 470 -9.63 -23.60 -29.95
N PRO A 471 -10.81 -22.95 -30.00
CA PRO A 471 -11.04 -21.86 -30.94
C PRO A 471 -10.15 -20.64 -30.68
N LEU A 472 -9.69 -20.43 -29.44
CA LEU A 472 -8.76 -19.37 -29.10
C LEU A 472 -7.39 -19.60 -29.74
N PHE A 473 -6.80 -20.79 -29.57
CA PHE A 473 -5.48 -21.11 -30.12
C PHE A 473 -5.51 -21.28 -31.64
N GLU A 474 -6.57 -21.85 -32.20
CA GLU A 474 -6.77 -21.91 -33.66
C GLU A 474 -6.87 -20.50 -34.26
N GLY A 475 -7.66 -19.61 -33.64
CA GLY A 475 -7.75 -18.22 -34.07
C GLY A 475 -6.43 -17.46 -33.95
N ALA A 476 -5.67 -17.69 -32.88
CA ALA A 476 -4.37 -17.07 -32.67
C ALA A 476 -3.33 -17.55 -33.71
N CYS A 477 -3.28 -18.86 -34.01
CA CYS A 477 -2.40 -19.42 -35.04
C CYS A 477 -2.81 -18.97 -36.46
N ALA A 478 -4.11 -18.80 -36.71
CA ALA A 478 -4.62 -18.29 -37.97
C ALA A 478 -4.41 -16.78 -38.17
N THR A 479 -3.97 -16.03 -37.16
CA THR A 479 -3.82 -14.56 -37.22
C THR A 479 -2.43 -14.10 -36.76
N LEU A 480 -2.22 -14.09 -35.44
CA LEU A 480 -1.05 -13.53 -34.78
C LEU A 480 0.21 -14.41 -34.92
N PHE A 481 0.03 -15.72 -34.96
CA PHE A 481 1.12 -16.71 -34.96
C PHE A 481 1.24 -17.47 -36.29
N ARG A 482 1.01 -16.78 -37.41
CA ARG A 482 1.23 -17.39 -38.73
C ARG A 482 2.73 -17.66 -38.95
N PRO A 483 3.11 -18.85 -39.45
CA PRO A 483 4.52 -19.16 -39.73
C PRO A 483 5.16 -18.12 -40.64
N GLY A 484 6.29 -17.56 -40.21
CA GLY A 484 7.03 -16.55 -40.97
C GLY A 484 6.47 -15.11 -40.90
N ALA A 485 5.35 -14.87 -40.21
CA ALA A 485 4.81 -13.52 -40.04
C ALA A 485 5.61 -12.69 -39.03
N HIS A 486 6.14 -13.33 -37.98
CA HIS A 486 6.89 -12.69 -36.90
C HIS A 486 7.98 -13.63 -36.35
N THR A 487 9.06 -13.06 -35.83
CA THR A 487 10.06 -13.79 -35.03
C THR A 487 9.81 -13.46 -33.56
N PHE A 488 9.53 -14.47 -32.74
CA PHE A 488 9.33 -14.31 -31.31
C PHE A 488 10.64 -14.60 -30.58
N THR A 489 11.03 -13.70 -29.67
CA THR A 489 12.16 -13.90 -28.77
C THR A 489 11.67 -13.81 -27.33
N LEU A 490 12.00 -14.83 -26.53
CA LEU A 490 11.71 -14.81 -25.09
C LEU A 490 12.79 -14.00 -24.37
N ASP A 491 12.45 -12.77 -23.95
CA ASP A 491 13.42 -11.84 -23.35
C ASP A 491 14.00 -12.36 -22.02
N SER A 492 13.20 -13.06 -21.22
CA SER A 492 13.65 -13.74 -20.01
C SER A 492 12.64 -14.81 -19.58
N LEU A 493 13.14 -15.95 -19.14
CA LEU A 493 12.33 -16.99 -18.50
C LEU A 493 12.69 -17.05 -17.01
N VAL A 494 11.70 -16.82 -16.14
CA VAL A 494 11.83 -17.00 -14.69
C VAL A 494 10.85 -18.10 -14.30
N VAL A 495 11.37 -19.32 -14.10
CA VAL A 495 10.61 -20.47 -13.59
C VAL A 495 10.76 -20.54 -12.08
#